data_AF-A0A9Q1DPA7-F1
#
_entry.id   AF-A0A9Q1DPA7-F1
#
_cell.length_a   1.000
_cell.length_b   1.000
_cell.length_c   1.000
_cell.angle_alpha   90.00
_cell.angle_beta   90.00
_cell.angle_gamma   90.00
#
_symmetry.space_group_name_H-M   'P 1'
#
loop_
_entity.id
_entity.type
_entity.pdbx_description
1 polymer ?
#
loop_
_entity_poly.entity_id
_entity_poly.type
_entity_poly.pdbx_seq_one_letter_code
_entity_poly.pdbx_strand_id
1 'polypeptide(L)'
;MSGQVNKKPKLNTKRDQGGFLTSQRPALRKATRPPSANISGCVSVLWPVGMVLEGSSEALCPPPSLELRSPCNKSQAPPPLGSITHPHQGLYPGDKEPVKYGELIVLGYNGSLANGDKGRRRSRLALYKRPKANGVKPDVIHNISTPLVSKALSNKSQHSISYTLSRSHSVIVEYTHDSSMDMFQIGRSTENMIDFVVTDTSGSSGQGGGGGGGQSAQSTISRYACRILCERSPPYNTRIYAAGFDSSKNIFLGERAAKWRTSDGLMDGLTTNGVLVMHPAGEFVGEPAPGVWREISVCGNVYALRETRSAQQRGKLVENESNALQDGSLIDLCGATLLWRTPGGLRRTPTLKQLESLRQELNAARPQCPVGFNTLAFPALAQRQTVDKKQPWVYVNCGHVHGYHNWGFRRERGAAGGGSLATMGERECPMCRRVGPYVPLWLGCEGGLYLDEAPPTHAFCPCGHVCSEKTVRGWSQVPLPHGTHAFHAACPFCGTWLTGEQGYIKLIFQGPLD
;
A
#
# COMPACT_ATOMS: atom_id res chain seq x y z
N MET A 1 -36.62 -4.41 53.15
CA MET A 1 -36.82 -5.37 54.25
C MET A 1 -38.17 -6.03 54.07
N SER A 2 -38.20 -7.27 53.58
CA SER A 2 -39.32 -8.24 53.66
C SER A 2 -38.91 -9.53 52.95
N GLY A 3 -38.92 -10.67 53.66
CA GLY A 3 -38.78 -12.03 53.11
C GLY A 3 -40.06 -12.46 52.38
N GLN A 4 -40.26 -13.69 51.90
CA GLN A 4 -39.60 -14.99 52.04
C GLN A 4 -40.29 -15.94 51.02
N VAL A 5 -39.57 -16.97 50.54
CA VAL A 5 -40.04 -18.38 50.40
C VAL A 5 -40.86 -18.87 49.15
N ASN A 6 -40.23 -19.86 48.46
CA ASN A 6 -40.73 -21.10 47.81
C ASN A 6 -41.75 -21.10 46.64
N LYS A 7 -41.41 -21.78 45.52
CA LYS A 7 -41.69 -23.22 45.19
C LYS A 7 -41.58 -23.48 43.66
N LYS A 8 -41.02 -24.63 43.27
CA LYS A 8 -41.10 -25.25 41.93
C LYS A 8 -42.40 -26.05 41.73
N PRO A 9 -42.76 -26.35 40.45
CA PRO A 9 -43.01 -27.74 40.01
C PRO A 9 -42.28 -28.04 38.66
N LYS A 10 -41.70 -29.21 38.32
CA LYS A 10 -42.21 -30.59 38.00
C LYS A 10 -43.37 -30.58 36.98
N LEU A 11 -43.49 -31.42 35.95
CA LEU A 11 -42.71 -32.44 35.22
C LEU A 11 -43.70 -32.96 34.13
N ASN A 12 -43.30 -33.31 32.90
CA ASN A 12 -43.84 -34.53 32.27
C ASN A 12 -43.08 -34.98 31.00
N THR A 13 -42.98 -36.30 30.88
CA THR A 13 -42.30 -37.10 29.86
C THR A 13 -43.23 -38.23 29.41
N LYS A 14 -43.18 -38.64 28.13
CA LYS A 14 -43.44 -39.99 27.58
C LYS A 14 -43.14 -39.96 26.05
N ARG A 15 -42.12 -40.68 25.54
CA ARG A 15 -42.03 -42.09 25.08
C ARG A 15 -42.84 -42.43 23.82
N ASP A 16 -42.16 -42.83 22.73
CA ASP A 16 -42.17 -44.18 22.10
C ASP A 16 -41.26 -44.17 20.82
N GLN A 17 -40.29 -45.10 20.70
CA GLN A 17 -40.25 -46.32 19.83
C GLN A 17 -40.64 -46.04 18.36
N GLY A 18 -39.92 -46.37 17.28
CA GLY A 18 -38.91 -47.38 16.96
C GLY A 18 -39.31 -47.99 15.59
N GLY A 19 -38.46 -47.91 14.55
CA GLY A 19 -38.79 -48.48 13.22
C GLY A 19 -37.69 -48.34 12.16
N PHE A 20 -37.12 -49.47 11.76
CA PHE A 20 -36.10 -49.69 10.72
C PHE A 20 -36.67 -49.61 9.29
N LEU A 21 -35.86 -49.12 8.31
CA LEU A 21 -35.43 -49.85 7.10
C LEU A 21 -34.78 -48.93 6.03
N THR A 22 -33.54 -49.30 5.66
CA THR A 22 -32.84 -49.22 4.36
C THR A 22 -33.43 -48.40 3.19
N SER A 23 -32.62 -47.54 2.55
CA SER A 23 -32.17 -47.75 1.15
C SER A 23 -31.22 -46.64 0.64
N GLN A 24 -30.09 -47.09 0.08
CA GLN A 24 -29.49 -46.74 -1.21
C GLN A 24 -29.25 -45.27 -1.65
N ARG A 25 -28.03 -45.10 -2.19
CA ARG A 25 -27.45 -43.96 -2.92
C ARG A 25 -28.37 -43.38 -4.01
N PRO A 26 -28.31 -42.06 -4.28
CA PRO A 26 -28.69 -41.53 -5.59
C PRO A 26 -27.46 -41.33 -6.48
N ALA A 27 -27.58 -41.88 -7.69
CA ALA A 27 -26.68 -41.76 -8.81
C ALA A 27 -26.73 -40.36 -9.46
N LEU A 28 -25.61 -40.01 -10.11
CA LEU A 28 -25.46 -38.91 -11.05
C LEU A 28 -26.64 -38.82 -12.03
N ARG A 29 -27.26 -37.64 -12.13
CA ARG A 29 -28.02 -37.25 -13.32
C ARG A 29 -27.21 -36.27 -14.16
N LYS A 30 -26.91 -36.71 -15.39
CA LYS A 30 -26.38 -35.90 -16.49
C LYS A 30 -27.31 -34.71 -16.75
N ALA A 31 -26.77 -33.49 -16.67
CA ALA A 31 -27.42 -32.30 -17.19
C ALA A 31 -27.05 -32.14 -18.67
N THR A 32 -28.07 -32.22 -19.51
CA THR A 32 -28.08 -31.96 -20.95
C THR A 32 -27.84 -30.47 -21.24
N ARG A 33 -26.97 -30.18 -22.21
CA ARG A 33 -26.72 -28.83 -22.78
C ARG A 33 -27.98 -28.25 -23.43
N PRO A 34 -28.26 -26.94 -23.29
CA PRO A 34 -29.06 -26.20 -24.26
C PRO A 34 -28.17 -25.55 -25.36
N PRO A 35 -28.77 -25.21 -26.52
CA PRO A 35 -28.05 -25.00 -27.78
C PRO A 35 -27.46 -23.59 -27.94
N SER A 36 -26.44 -23.54 -28.79
CA SER A 36 -25.75 -22.37 -29.34
C SER A 36 -26.69 -21.39 -30.05
N ALA A 37 -26.77 -20.16 -29.53
CA ALA A 37 -27.33 -19.03 -30.24
C ALA A 37 -26.21 -18.27 -30.98
N ASN A 38 -26.28 -18.31 -32.31
CA ASN A 38 -25.58 -17.40 -33.21
C ASN A 38 -26.02 -15.96 -32.94
N ILE A 39 -25.08 -15.05 -32.71
CA ILE A 39 -25.30 -13.62 -32.88
C ILE A 39 -24.32 -13.13 -33.94
N SER A 40 -24.83 -13.08 -35.17
CA SER A 40 -24.33 -12.23 -36.24
C SER A 40 -24.74 -10.78 -35.96
N GLY A 41 -23.83 -9.83 -36.16
CA GLY A 41 -24.19 -8.41 -36.25
C GLY A 41 -23.29 -7.47 -35.46
N CYS A 42 -21.97 -7.52 -35.67
CA CYS A 42 -21.09 -6.41 -35.28
C CYS A 42 -20.94 -5.51 -36.51
N VAL A 43 -21.69 -4.40 -36.54
CA VAL A 43 -21.49 -3.34 -37.53
C VAL A 43 -20.25 -2.56 -37.11
N SER A 44 -19.17 -2.79 -37.83
CA SER A 44 -17.92 -2.04 -37.79
C SER A 44 -18.15 -0.63 -38.34
N VAL A 45 -18.07 0.39 -37.47
CA VAL A 45 -17.97 1.78 -37.89
C VAL A 45 -16.50 2.07 -38.23
N LEU A 46 -16.21 2.12 -39.52
CA LEU A 46 -14.95 2.63 -40.08
C LEU A 46 -14.78 4.10 -39.72
N TRP A 47 -13.63 4.47 -39.16
CA TRP A 47 -13.16 5.86 -39.12
C TRP A 47 -12.32 6.11 -40.39
N PRO A 48 -12.61 7.14 -41.20
CA PRO A 48 -11.82 7.43 -42.39
C PRO A 48 -10.46 8.01 -42.04
N VAL A 49 -9.44 7.47 -42.70
CA VAL A 49 -8.08 8.02 -42.80
C VAL A 49 -8.06 9.09 -43.89
N GLY A 50 -7.46 10.23 -43.60
CA GLY A 50 -6.87 11.13 -44.60
C GLY A 50 -7.63 12.44 -44.85
N MET A 51 -7.18 13.52 -44.21
CA MET A 51 -7.07 14.83 -44.87
C MET A 51 -5.78 15.50 -44.42
N VAL A 52 -4.91 15.71 -45.40
CA VAL A 52 -3.71 16.54 -45.40
C VAL A 52 -4.18 18.00 -45.31
N LEU A 53 -3.57 18.78 -44.43
CA LEU A 53 -3.60 20.24 -44.51
C LEU A 53 -2.17 20.77 -44.49
N GLU A 54 -1.92 21.62 -45.46
CA GLU A 54 -0.66 22.27 -45.81
C GLU A 54 -0.11 23.15 -44.67
N GLY A 55 1.20 23.35 -44.77
CA GLY A 55 2.01 24.04 -43.78
C GLY A 55 1.87 25.55 -43.81
N SER A 56 2.19 26.14 -42.67
CA SER A 56 2.64 27.52 -42.57
C SER A 56 3.86 27.54 -41.65
N SER A 57 4.95 28.05 -42.21
CA SER A 57 6.26 28.20 -41.60
C SER A 57 6.34 29.47 -40.74
N GLU A 58 7.43 29.53 -39.96
CA GLU A 58 8.04 30.69 -39.31
C GLU A 58 7.62 30.99 -37.86
N ALA A 59 8.45 30.56 -36.91
CA ALA A 59 9.54 31.40 -36.38
C ALA A 59 10.10 30.73 -35.09
N LEU A 60 11.31 30.18 -35.22
CA LEU A 60 12.10 29.63 -34.11
C LEU A 60 12.77 30.80 -33.35
N CYS A 61 12.36 31.02 -32.10
CA CYS A 61 13.13 31.86 -31.16
C CYS A 61 14.17 30.99 -30.43
N PRO A 62 15.46 31.38 -30.41
CA PRO A 62 16.50 30.63 -29.72
C PRO A 62 16.43 30.80 -28.18
N PRO A 63 16.91 29.82 -27.40
CA PRO A 63 16.92 29.89 -25.94
C PRO A 63 17.97 30.89 -25.42
N PRO A 64 17.73 31.55 -24.27
CA PRO A 64 18.67 32.52 -23.71
C PRO A 64 19.94 31.85 -23.18
N SER A 65 21.05 32.53 -23.46
CA SER A 65 22.44 32.15 -23.22
C SER A 65 22.75 31.84 -21.75
N LEU A 66 23.37 30.67 -21.54
CA LEU A 66 24.05 30.30 -20.31
C LEU A 66 25.32 31.13 -20.16
N GLU A 67 25.38 31.99 -19.15
CA GLU A 67 26.63 32.66 -18.76
C GLU A 67 27.59 31.65 -18.12
N LEU A 68 28.67 31.41 -18.86
CA LEU A 68 29.82 30.62 -18.51
C LEU A 68 30.73 31.45 -17.57
N ARG A 69 30.79 31.11 -16.26
CA ARG A 69 31.86 31.59 -15.39
C ARG A 69 33.05 30.63 -15.44
N SER A 70 34.19 31.15 -15.90
CA SER A 70 35.48 30.48 -16.00
C SER A 70 36.14 30.21 -14.63
N PRO A 71 37.09 29.26 -14.55
CA PRO A 71 37.59 28.67 -13.31
C PRO A 71 38.78 29.44 -12.73
N CYS A 72 38.86 29.58 -11.41
CA CYS A 72 40.08 30.02 -10.73
C CYS A 72 40.78 28.81 -10.10
N ASN A 73 42.08 28.70 -10.38
CA ASN A 73 42.94 27.59 -10.00
C ASN A 73 43.94 28.08 -8.94
N LYS A 74 44.32 27.14 -8.06
CA LYS A 74 45.53 27.11 -7.20
C LYS A 74 45.47 27.65 -5.76
N SER A 75 45.57 26.66 -4.86
CA SER A 75 46.51 26.51 -3.73
C SER A 75 46.42 27.45 -2.52
N GLN A 76 46.06 26.87 -1.36
CA GLN A 76 46.84 26.99 -0.11
C GLN A 76 46.36 25.98 0.96
N ALA A 77 47.33 25.45 1.73
CA ALA A 77 47.20 24.42 2.76
C ALA A 77 46.59 24.96 4.08
N PRO A 78 46.05 24.10 4.98
CA PRO A 78 45.46 24.55 6.24
C PRO A 78 46.50 24.69 7.37
N PRO A 79 46.39 25.69 8.27
CA PRO A 79 47.14 25.73 9.52
C PRO A 79 46.37 25.02 10.67
N PRO A 80 47.04 24.71 11.80
CA PRO A 80 46.67 23.61 12.68
C PRO A 80 45.73 23.98 13.85
N LEU A 81 45.22 22.93 14.50
CA LEU A 81 44.42 22.94 15.74
C LEU A 81 45.06 23.78 16.86
N GLY A 82 44.23 24.59 17.51
CA GLY A 82 44.52 25.25 18.79
C GLY A 82 43.21 25.44 19.58
N SER A 83 43.29 25.25 20.89
CA SER A 83 42.20 24.95 21.82
C SER A 83 41.69 26.17 22.63
N ILE A 84 40.36 26.20 22.87
CA ILE A 84 39.65 26.57 24.12
C ILE A 84 39.29 28.06 24.44
N THR A 85 38.00 28.22 24.85
CA THR A 85 37.29 29.20 25.71
C THR A 85 36.58 30.48 25.19
N HIS A 86 35.23 30.37 25.15
CA HIS A 86 34.17 31.29 25.66
C HIS A 86 33.65 32.51 24.85
N PRO A 87 32.37 32.91 25.08
CA PRO A 87 31.37 33.02 24.01
C PRO A 87 31.02 34.45 23.62
N HIS A 88 30.72 34.67 22.34
CA HIS A 88 29.98 35.85 21.89
C HIS A 88 28.67 35.40 21.23
N GLN A 89 27.57 35.82 21.87
CA GLN A 89 26.21 35.77 21.33
C GLN A 89 26.14 36.56 20.02
N GLY A 90 25.88 35.85 18.93
CA GLY A 90 25.32 36.37 17.68
C GLY A 90 24.17 35.46 17.29
N LEU A 91 22.96 35.82 17.71
CA LEU A 91 21.72 35.13 17.33
C LEU A 91 21.44 35.35 15.84
N TYR A 92 21.95 34.46 15.00
CA TYR A 92 21.27 34.13 13.75
C TYR A 92 19.92 33.48 14.12
N PRO A 93 18.79 33.81 13.48
CA PRO A 93 17.58 32.99 13.61
C PRO A 93 17.94 31.62 13.07
N GLY A 94 18.22 30.68 13.98
CA GLY A 94 18.71 29.36 13.62
C GLY A 94 17.77 28.70 12.62
N ASP A 95 18.35 28.11 11.58
CA ASP A 95 17.73 27.13 10.71
C ASP A 95 17.21 25.98 11.57
N LYS A 96 16.04 26.17 12.19
CA LYS A 96 15.34 25.09 12.86
C LYS A 96 14.97 24.09 11.79
N GLU A 97 15.42 22.84 11.96
CA GLU A 97 15.03 21.75 11.07
C GLU A 97 13.52 21.79 10.83
N PRO A 98 13.07 21.64 9.57
CA PRO A 98 11.66 21.70 9.24
C PRO A 98 10.90 20.62 10.02
N VAL A 99 9.84 21.01 10.72
CA VAL A 99 9.03 20.10 11.54
C VAL A 99 8.46 19.01 10.64
N LYS A 100 8.80 17.75 10.93
CA LYS A 100 8.30 16.57 10.21
C LYS A 100 7.06 16.00 10.90
N TYR A 101 5.95 15.92 10.18
CA TYR A 101 4.73 15.29 10.67
C TYR A 101 4.80 13.76 10.65
N GLY A 102 5.49 13.20 9.65
CA GLY A 102 5.67 11.76 9.48
C GLY A 102 5.96 11.38 8.03
N GLU A 103 5.78 10.11 7.69
CA GLU A 103 6.01 9.58 6.35
C GLU A 103 4.94 8.59 5.90
N LEU A 104 4.60 8.68 4.62
CA LEU A 104 3.83 7.67 3.90
C LEU A 104 4.79 6.80 3.09
N ILE A 105 4.64 5.48 3.17
CA ILE A 105 5.45 4.49 2.46
C ILE A 105 4.52 3.59 1.66
N VAL A 106 4.76 3.42 0.36
CA VAL A 106 3.97 2.50 -0.48
C VAL A 106 4.48 1.08 -0.28
N LEU A 107 3.60 0.15 0.10
CA LEU A 107 3.94 -1.26 0.19
C LEU A 107 4.18 -1.86 -1.20
N GLY A 108 5.07 -2.85 -1.27
CA GLY A 108 5.30 -3.65 -2.46
C GLY A 108 6.37 -3.13 -3.43
N TYR A 109 7.14 -2.10 -3.05
CA TYR A 109 8.21 -1.52 -3.89
C TYR A 109 9.62 -1.62 -3.29
N ASN A 110 9.78 -2.18 -2.09
CA ASN A 110 11.08 -2.35 -1.42
C ASN A 110 11.96 -1.08 -1.44
N GLY A 111 11.34 0.09 -1.22
CA GLY A 111 12.02 1.38 -1.13
C GLY A 111 12.41 2.03 -2.46
N SER A 112 11.91 1.55 -3.61
CA SER A 112 11.87 2.35 -4.85
C SER A 112 10.90 1.78 -5.88
N LEU A 113 10.21 2.64 -6.62
CA LEU A 113 9.39 2.22 -7.75
C LEU A 113 10.21 1.52 -8.85
N ALA A 114 9.59 0.63 -9.62
CA ALA A 114 10.28 -0.11 -10.69
C ALA A 114 11.00 0.78 -11.71
N ASN A 115 10.44 1.96 -12.00
CA ASN A 115 11.02 2.95 -12.93
C ASN A 115 11.82 4.06 -12.22
N GLY A 116 12.18 3.82 -10.96
CA GLY A 116 12.77 4.80 -10.05
C GLY A 116 11.76 5.83 -9.53
N ASP A 117 12.15 6.47 -8.43
CA ASP A 117 11.39 7.56 -7.82
C ASP A 117 11.63 8.85 -8.60
N LYS A 118 10.56 9.50 -9.09
CA LYS A 118 10.62 10.72 -9.92
C LYS A 118 9.63 11.76 -9.45
N GLY A 119 10.13 12.88 -8.94
CA GLY A 119 9.32 14.00 -8.47
C GLY A 119 8.31 13.56 -7.40
N ARG A 120 7.01 13.73 -7.68
CA ARG A 120 5.91 13.35 -6.77
C ARG A 120 5.51 11.87 -6.84
N ARG A 121 6.00 11.14 -7.86
CA ARG A 121 5.79 9.70 -8.02
C ARG A 121 6.99 8.97 -7.43
N ARG A 122 6.83 8.46 -6.21
CA ARG A 122 7.90 7.86 -5.41
C ARG A 122 7.37 6.75 -4.52
N SER A 123 8.26 5.95 -3.95
CA SER A 123 7.89 4.87 -3.02
C SER A 123 7.62 5.37 -1.59
N ARG A 124 8.05 6.60 -1.28
CA ARG A 124 7.94 7.21 0.05
C ARG A 124 7.77 8.72 -0.05
N LEU A 125 6.93 9.32 0.79
CA LEU A 125 6.78 10.76 0.94
C LEU A 125 6.88 11.16 2.42
N ALA A 126 7.80 12.07 2.74
CA ALA A 126 7.84 12.75 4.02
C ALA A 126 6.95 13.99 4.02
N LEU A 127 6.12 14.14 5.05
CA LEU A 127 5.23 15.26 5.25
C LEU A 127 5.88 16.22 6.26
N TYR A 128 6.13 17.44 5.83
CA TYR A 128 6.72 18.49 6.66
C TYR A 128 5.75 19.66 6.82
N LYS A 129 5.84 20.37 7.95
CA LYS A 129 5.14 21.62 8.16
C LYS A 129 5.40 22.58 7.01
N ARG A 130 4.33 23.02 6.36
CA ARG A 130 4.43 23.91 5.21
C ARG A 130 4.83 25.31 5.68
N PRO A 131 5.54 26.09 4.83
CA PRO A 131 5.83 27.49 5.14
C PRO A 131 4.56 28.31 5.44
N LYS A 132 3.51 28.09 4.64
CA LYS A 132 2.19 28.67 4.84
C LYS A 132 1.16 27.57 5.01
N ALA A 133 0.24 27.77 5.96
CA ALA A 133 -0.89 26.88 6.17
C ALA A 133 -1.71 26.77 4.88
N ASN A 134 -2.20 25.58 4.58
CA ASN A 134 -3.11 25.32 3.46
C ASN A 134 -4.29 24.43 3.87
N GLY A 135 -4.49 24.23 5.17
CA GLY A 135 -5.63 23.50 5.70
C GLY A 135 -6.94 24.19 5.38
N VAL A 136 -8.02 23.41 5.47
CA VAL A 136 -9.39 23.86 5.24
C VAL A 136 -10.33 23.23 6.25
N LYS A 137 -11.41 23.94 6.58
CA LYS A 137 -12.47 23.48 7.50
C LYS A 137 -13.86 23.82 6.94
N PRO A 138 -14.90 23.03 7.27
CA PRO A 138 -16.26 23.32 6.85
C PRO A 138 -16.70 24.72 7.30
N ASP A 139 -17.49 25.39 6.46
CA ASP A 139 -18.03 26.74 6.71
C ASP A 139 -19.53 26.78 6.38
N VAL A 140 -19.91 27.32 5.22
CA VAL A 140 -21.30 27.53 4.83
C VAL A 140 -21.89 26.31 4.11
N ILE A 141 -23.18 26.02 4.36
CA ILE A 141 -23.93 24.94 3.69
C ILE A 141 -25.02 25.55 2.80
N HIS A 142 -25.01 25.18 1.52
CA HIS A 142 -26.01 25.58 0.53
C HIS A 142 -26.88 24.40 0.13
N ASN A 143 -28.19 24.53 0.26
CA ASN A 143 -29.16 23.58 -0.31
C ASN A 143 -29.63 24.10 -1.67
N ILE A 144 -29.35 23.36 -2.74
CA ILE A 144 -29.59 23.80 -4.12
C ILE A 144 -30.63 22.90 -4.77
N SER A 145 -31.73 23.51 -5.19
CA SER A 145 -32.88 22.83 -5.81
C SER A 145 -32.88 22.90 -7.35
N THR A 146 -31.92 23.60 -7.96
CA THR A 146 -31.86 23.82 -9.41
C THR A 146 -30.43 23.81 -9.96
N PRO A 147 -30.12 23.03 -11.02
CA PRO A 147 -28.77 22.90 -11.58
C PRO A 147 -28.15 24.20 -12.10
N LEU A 148 -28.96 25.18 -12.49
CA LEU A 148 -28.49 26.49 -12.97
C LEU A 148 -27.81 27.31 -11.86
N VAL A 149 -28.20 27.10 -10.60
CA VAL A 149 -27.69 27.81 -9.43
C VAL A 149 -26.36 27.21 -8.93
N SER A 150 -26.11 25.91 -9.17
CA SER A 150 -24.87 25.25 -8.72
C SER A 150 -23.61 25.79 -9.42
N LYS A 151 -23.71 26.21 -10.69
CA LYS A 151 -22.61 26.90 -11.39
C LYS A 151 -22.40 28.35 -10.90
N ALA A 152 -23.45 29.00 -10.41
CA ALA A 152 -23.41 30.40 -9.97
C ALA A 152 -22.87 30.56 -8.54
N LEU A 153 -23.07 29.57 -7.67
CA LEU A 153 -22.61 29.58 -6.27
C LEU A 153 -21.18 29.07 -6.08
N SER A 154 -20.54 28.51 -7.10
CA SER A 154 -19.16 28.03 -7.01
C SER A 154 -18.19 29.21 -6.94
N ASN A 155 -17.86 29.69 -5.75
CA ASN A 155 -16.71 30.56 -5.55
C ASN A 155 -15.43 29.77 -5.90
N LYS A 156 -14.91 29.96 -7.12
CA LYS A 156 -13.71 29.24 -7.63
C LYS A 156 -12.46 29.44 -6.75
N SER A 157 -12.48 30.40 -5.83
CA SER A 157 -11.37 30.64 -4.90
C SER A 157 -11.40 29.73 -3.67
N GLN A 158 -12.56 29.21 -3.27
CA GLN A 158 -12.76 28.40 -2.07
C GLN A 158 -12.87 26.91 -2.39
N HIS A 159 -12.63 26.07 -1.37
CA HIS A 159 -12.82 24.64 -1.48
C HIS A 159 -14.28 24.29 -1.22
N SER A 160 -14.78 23.21 -1.81
CA SER A 160 -16.16 22.76 -1.58
C SER A 160 -16.32 21.25 -1.67
N ILE A 161 -17.39 20.74 -1.07
CA ILE A 161 -17.85 19.35 -1.24
C ILE A 161 -19.28 19.37 -1.73
N SER A 162 -19.50 18.76 -2.89
CA SER A 162 -20.79 18.70 -3.58
C SER A 162 -21.43 17.33 -3.39
N TYR A 163 -22.55 17.29 -2.68
CA TYR A 163 -23.37 16.10 -2.44
C TYR A 163 -24.60 16.12 -3.37
N THR A 164 -24.56 15.40 -4.49
CA THR A 164 -25.68 15.35 -5.44
C THR A 164 -26.70 14.29 -5.03
N LEU A 165 -27.74 14.70 -4.28
CA LEU A 165 -28.80 13.80 -3.80
C LEU A 165 -29.70 13.30 -4.93
N SER A 166 -30.01 14.16 -5.90
CA SER A 166 -30.76 13.82 -7.11
C SER A 166 -30.46 14.82 -8.23
N ARG A 167 -31.02 14.59 -9.42
CA ARG A 167 -30.92 15.50 -10.58
C ARG A 167 -31.34 16.94 -10.30
N SER A 168 -32.22 17.15 -9.30
CA SER A 168 -32.73 18.47 -8.91
C SER A 168 -32.30 18.89 -7.51
N HIS A 169 -31.58 18.08 -6.74
CA HIS A 169 -31.19 18.44 -5.38
C HIS A 169 -29.72 18.15 -5.12
N SER A 170 -28.96 19.19 -4.75
CA SER A 170 -27.58 19.07 -4.30
C SER A 170 -27.36 19.87 -3.04
N VAL A 171 -26.54 19.36 -2.13
CA VAL A 171 -26.04 20.11 -0.98
C VAL A 171 -24.58 20.43 -1.26
N ILE A 172 -24.20 21.69 -1.20
CA ILE A 172 -22.80 22.12 -1.33
C ILE A 172 -22.34 22.64 0.03
N VAL A 173 -21.24 22.09 0.52
CA VAL A 173 -20.58 22.57 1.74
C VAL A 173 -19.32 23.29 1.33
N GLU A 174 -19.25 24.59 1.60
CA GLU A 174 -18.05 25.40 1.41
C GLU A 174 -17.05 25.17 2.52
N TYR A 175 -15.78 25.28 2.17
CA TYR A 175 -14.64 25.10 3.06
C TYR A 175 -13.78 26.36 3.04
N THR A 176 -13.59 26.94 4.23
CA THR A 176 -12.75 28.11 4.43
C THR A 176 -11.34 27.72 4.87
N HIS A 177 -10.43 28.70 4.83
CA HIS A 177 -9.04 28.48 5.23
C HIS A 177 -8.93 28.16 6.73
N ASP A 178 -8.10 27.16 7.05
CA ASP A 178 -7.70 26.84 8.40
C ASP A 178 -6.19 27.08 8.57
N SER A 179 -5.86 28.12 9.34
CA SER A 179 -4.47 28.52 9.62
C SER A 179 -3.74 27.58 10.58
N SER A 180 -4.46 26.69 11.26
CA SER A 180 -3.93 25.74 12.22
C SER A 180 -3.54 24.39 11.59
N MET A 181 -3.88 24.16 10.33
CA MET A 181 -3.72 22.86 9.66
C MET A 181 -2.90 22.97 8.37
N ASP A 182 -2.15 21.91 8.06
CA ASP A 182 -1.60 21.65 6.73
C ASP A 182 -2.34 20.48 6.09
N MET A 183 -2.65 20.58 4.80
CA MET A 183 -3.28 19.54 4.01
C MET A 183 -2.32 18.98 2.96
N PHE A 184 -2.33 17.66 2.81
CA PHE A 184 -1.63 16.92 1.76
C PHE A 184 -2.61 16.01 1.03
N GLN A 185 -2.57 15.98 -0.31
CA GLN A 185 -3.47 15.13 -1.08
C GLN A 185 -2.73 13.98 -1.76
N ILE A 186 -3.36 12.81 -1.75
CA ILE A 186 -2.82 11.59 -2.32
C ILE A 186 -3.80 11.07 -3.35
N GLY A 187 -3.30 10.59 -4.48
CA GLY A 187 -4.11 9.98 -5.52
C GLY A 187 -3.30 9.64 -6.76
N ARG A 188 -3.98 9.09 -7.78
CA ARG A 188 -3.29 8.73 -9.03
C ARG A 188 -3.14 9.89 -10.03
N SER A 189 -3.82 11.02 -9.82
CA SER A 189 -3.68 12.17 -10.72
C SER A 189 -2.28 12.77 -10.60
N THR A 190 -1.71 13.19 -11.74
CA THR A 190 -0.45 13.92 -11.79
C THR A 190 -0.64 15.43 -11.69
N GLU A 191 -1.86 15.92 -11.50
CA GLU A 191 -2.11 17.36 -11.34
C GLU A 191 -1.43 17.93 -10.09
N ASN A 192 -1.14 19.23 -10.11
CA ASN A 192 -0.23 19.88 -9.15
C ASN A 192 -0.72 19.87 -7.69
N MET A 193 -2.01 19.71 -7.46
CA MET A 193 -2.59 19.65 -6.10
C MET A 193 -2.41 18.31 -5.39
N ILE A 194 -1.94 17.27 -6.10
CA ILE A 194 -1.61 15.98 -5.51
C ILE A 194 -0.16 16.04 -5.02
N ASP A 195 0.07 15.89 -3.72
CA ASP A 195 1.40 15.87 -3.14
C ASP A 195 2.10 14.52 -3.35
N PHE A 196 1.31 13.43 -3.28
CA PHE A 196 1.80 12.07 -3.46
C PHE A 196 1.07 11.34 -4.59
N VAL A 197 1.78 11.08 -5.69
CA VAL A 197 1.21 10.36 -6.84
C VAL A 197 1.42 8.87 -6.64
N VAL A 198 0.33 8.13 -6.45
CA VAL A 198 0.33 6.68 -6.22
C VAL A 198 -0.31 5.97 -7.41
N THR A 199 0.32 4.89 -7.85
CA THR A 199 -0.18 3.99 -8.91
C THR A 199 -0.48 2.62 -8.33
N ASP A 200 -1.33 1.83 -8.99
CA ASP A 200 -1.64 0.48 -8.54
C ASP A 200 -0.35 -0.31 -8.31
N THR A 201 -0.23 -0.90 -7.12
CA THR A 201 0.83 -1.83 -6.82
C THR A 201 0.63 -3.00 -7.76
N SER A 202 1.63 -3.27 -8.59
CA SER A 202 1.59 -4.40 -9.50
C SER A 202 1.64 -5.68 -8.67
N GLY A 203 0.48 -6.16 -8.23
CA GLY A 203 0.33 -7.48 -7.67
C GLY A 203 0.89 -8.49 -8.67
N SER A 204 1.36 -9.62 -8.16
CA SER A 204 2.09 -10.66 -8.89
C SER A 204 1.23 -11.40 -9.94
N SER A 205 0.60 -10.71 -10.86
CA SER A 205 0.17 -11.24 -12.16
C SER A 205 1.22 -10.89 -13.23
N GLY A 206 2.47 -11.32 -12.97
CA GLY A 206 3.56 -11.31 -13.96
C GLY A 206 4.48 -10.09 -13.94
N GLN A 207 5.53 -10.12 -13.11
CA GLN A 207 6.76 -9.41 -13.44
C GLN A 207 7.72 -10.40 -14.10
N GLY A 208 7.73 -10.37 -15.42
CA GLY A 208 8.83 -10.77 -16.28
C GLY A 208 8.80 -9.79 -17.45
N GLY A 209 9.87 -8.99 -17.60
CA GLY A 209 9.96 -7.96 -18.62
C GLY A 209 9.61 -8.49 -20.00
N GLY A 210 8.67 -7.81 -20.65
CA GLY A 210 8.31 -8.02 -22.04
C GLY A 210 7.40 -6.88 -22.45
N GLY A 211 7.95 -5.91 -23.19
CA GLY A 211 7.15 -4.91 -23.88
C GLY A 211 6.16 -5.61 -24.79
N GLY A 212 4.90 -5.65 -24.37
CA GLY A 212 3.79 -6.21 -25.13
C GLY A 212 2.54 -5.47 -24.70
N GLY A 213 2.05 -4.59 -25.57
CA GLY A 213 0.82 -3.84 -25.36
C GLY A 213 -0.37 -4.79 -25.22
N GLY A 214 -0.70 -5.12 -23.97
CA GLY A 214 -1.95 -5.76 -23.57
C GLY A 214 -2.71 -4.78 -22.70
N GLN A 215 -3.95 -4.48 -23.09
CA GLN A 215 -4.89 -3.53 -22.49
C GLN A 215 -4.57 -3.16 -21.02
N SER A 216 -4.18 -1.91 -20.79
CA SER A 216 -3.92 -1.37 -19.46
C SER A 216 -5.10 -1.68 -18.54
N ALA A 217 -4.91 -2.55 -17.56
CA ALA A 217 -5.89 -2.75 -16.49
C ALA A 217 -6.26 -1.36 -15.94
N GLN A 218 -7.55 -1.04 -15.95
CA GLN A 218 -8.01 0.26 -15.47
C GLN A 218 -7.68 0.37 -13.97
N SER A 219 -6.86 1.37 -13.63
CA SER A 219 -6.50 1.69 -12.25
C SER A 219 -7.74 1.85 -11.38
N THR A 220 -7.73 1.19 -10.22
CA THR A 220 -8.85 1.28 -9.26
C THR A 220 -8.66 2.39 -8.22
N ILE A 221 -7.47 2.99 -8.20
CA ILE A 221 -7.12 4.12 -7.33
C ILE A 221 -7.84 5.39 -7.83
N SER A 222 -8.42 6.13 -6.90
CA SER A 222 -9.06 7.41 -7.21
C SER A 222 -8.04 8.48 -7.62
N ARG A 223 -8.42 9.37 -8.54
CA ARG A 223 -7.57 10.50 -8.99
C ARG A 223 -7.15 11.40 -7.82
N TYR A 224 -8.09 11.65 -6.91
CA TYR A 224 -7.92 12.39 -5.67
C TYR A 224 -8.46 11.49 -4.55
N ALA A 225 -7.60 10.60 -4.04
CA ALA A 225 -8.03 9.46 -3.23
C ALA A 225 -8.30 9.83 -1.77
N CYS A 226 -7.39 10.56 -1.13
CA CYS A 226 -7.55 10.99 0.25
C CYS A 226 -6.79 12.30 0.53
N ARG A 227 -7.12 12.89 1.68
CA ARG A 227 -6.41 14.02 2.28
C ARG A 227 -5.82 13.59 3.63
N ILE A 228 -4.59 14.02 3.89
CA ILE A 228 -3.94 13.97 5.19
C ILE A 228 -3.86 15.39 5.74
N LEU A 229 -4.46 15.61 6.88
CA LEU A 229 -4.49 16.90 7.57
C LEU A 229 -3.63 16.81 8.82
N CYS A 230 -2.65 17.70 8.95
CA CYS A 230 -1.72 17.75 10.07
C CYS A 230 -1.91 19.05 10.86
N GLU A 231 -2.07 18.95 12.18
CA GLU A 231 -2.03 20.12 13.06
C GLU A 231 -0.65 20.77 13.02
N ARG A 232 -0.60 22.10 12.90
CA ARG A 232 0.65 22.89 12.81
C ARG A 232 1.28 23.17 14.16
N SER A 233 0.58 22.88 15.25
CA SER A 233 1.04 23.00 16.64
C SER A 233 1.22 21.60 17.26
N PRO A 234 2.14 21.44 18.24
CA PRO A 234 2.22 20.21 19.03
C PRO A 234 0.85 19.81 19.60
N PRO A 235 0.52 18.51 19.65
CA PRO A 235 1.37 17.35 19.35
C PRO A 235 1.45 16.99 17.84
N TYR A 236 0.96 17.86 16.95
CA TYR A 236 0.95 17.67 15.50
C TYR A 236 0.10 16.47 15.06
N ASN A 237 -1.11 16.32 15.64
CA ASN A 237 -1.97 15.21 15.28
C ASN A 237 -2.22 15.20 13.78
N THR A 238 -2.17 14.01 13.20
CA THR A 238 -2.32 13.80 11.76
C THR A 238 -3.56 12.95 11.52
N ARG A 239 -4.45 13.41 10.65
CA ARG A 239 -5.77 12.80 10.41
C ARG A 239 -5.98 12.52 8.93
N ILE A 240 -6.70 11.44 8.63
CA ILE A 240 -7.06 11.08 7.25
C ILE A 240 -8.53 11.33 6.96
N TYR A 241 -8.80 11.75 5.73
CA TYR A 241 -10.15 11.98 5.19
C TYR A 241 -10.23 11.36 3.80
N ALA A 242 -11.35 10.74 3.47
CA ALA A 242 -11.57 10.24 2.12
C ALA A 242 -11.77 11.40 1.12
N ALA A 243 -11.45 11.10 -0.14
CA ALA A 243 -11.39 12.03 -1.26
C ALA A 243 -10.34 13.15 -1.12
N GLY A 244 -9.95 13.72 -2.26
CA GLY A 244 -9.22 14.98 -2.35
C GLY A 244 -9.92 15.95 -3.27
N PHE A 245 -9.66 17.24 -3.09
CA PHE A 245 -10.16 18.30 -3.93
C PHE A 245 -9.49 18.25 -5.31
N ASP A 246 -10.31 18.43 -6.35
CA ASP A 246 -9.87 18.48 -7.74
C ASP A 246 -9.33 19.87 -8.13
N SER A 247 -9.02 20.06 -9.42
CA SER A 247 -8.51 21.34 -9.96
C SER A 247 -9.49 22.51 -9.80
N SER A 248 -10.77 22.20 -9.60
CA SER A 248 -11.83 23.16 -9.29
C SER A 248 -12.01 23.36 -7.78
N LYS A 249 -11.09 22.81 -6.97
CA LYS A 249 -11.14 22.81 -5.50
C LYS A 249 -12.38 22.12 -4.94
N ASN A 250 -12.95 21.16 -5.67
CA ASN A 250 -14.19 20.49 -5.30
C ASN A 250 -13.98 18.99 -5.05
N ILE A 251 -14.73 18.44 -4.09
CA ILE A 251 -14.96 17.00 -3.96
C ILE A 251 -16.37 16.72 -4.43
N PHE A 252 -16.52 15.90 -5.47
CA PHE A 252 -17.83 15.57 -6.03
C PHE A 252 -18.30 14.16 -5.60
N LEU A 253 -19.42 14.11 -4.91
CA LEU A 253 -20.13 12.88 -4.54
C LEU A 253 -21.44 12.81 -5.32
N GLY A 254 -21.39 12.08 -6.45
CA GLY A 254 -22.54 11.92 -7.35
C GLY A 254 -23.67 11.08 -6.75
N GLU A 255 -24.73 10.88 -7.56
CA GLU A 255 -25.95 10.17 -7.14
C GLU A 255 -25.66 8.76 -6.58
N ARG A 256 -24.68 8.05 -7.15
CA ARG A 256 -24.23 6.70 -6.74
C ARG A 256 -23.19 6.68 -5.60
N ALA A 257 -22.93 7.79 -4.93
CA ALA A 257 -22.11 7.78 -3.71
C ALA A 257 -23.01 7.61 -2.49
N ALA A 258 -22.58 6.80 -1.52
CA ALA A 258 -23.27 6.73 -0.22
C ALA A 258 -23.14 8.08 0.48
N LYS A 259 -24.27 8.70 0.84
CA LYS A 259 -24.33 10.01 1.50
C LYS A 259 -25.57 10.12 2.36
N TRP A 260 -25.44 10.80 3.48
CA TRP A 260 -26.48 10.89 4.50
C TRP A 260 -26.30 12.18 5.30
N ARG A 261 -27.35 12.53 6.06
CA ARG A 261 -27.23 13.50 7.14
C ARG A 261 -26.76 12.80 8.41
N THR A 262 -25.74 13.35 9.06
CA THR A 262 -25.26 12.89 10.36
C THR A 262 -26.20 13.35 11.48
N SER A 263 -26.03 12.82 12.69
CA SER A 263 -26.90 13.11 13.85
C SER A 263 -26.89 14.58 14.26
N ASP A 264 -25.80 15.29 13.98
CA ASP A 264 -25.64 16.75 14.15
C ASP A 264 -26.23 17.57 12.98
N GLY A 265 -26.85 16.91 11.99
CA GLY A 265 -27.51 17.55 10.86
C GLY A 265 -26.60 17.90 9.68
N LEU A 266 -25.28 17.68 9.80
CA LEU A 266 -24.31 17.90 8.72
C LEU A 266 -24.41 16.82 7.64
N MET A 267 -23.82 17.08 6.46
CA MET A 267 -23.71 16.08 5.39
C MET A 267 -22.39 15.32 5.51
N ASP A 268 -22.44 14.02 5.24
CA ASP A 268 -21.25 13.17 5.08
C ASP A 268 -21.49 12.16 3.95
N GLY A 269 -20.42 11.49 3.52
CA GLY A 269 -20.50 10.46 2.50
C GLY A 269 -19.23 9.65 2.34
N LEU A 270 -19.33 8.60 1.54
CA LEU A 270 -18.23 7.72 1.17
C LEU A 270 -17.92 7.88 -0.32
N THR A 271 -16.63 7.79 -0.67
CA THR A 271 -16.22 7.67 -2.07
C THR A 271 -16.63 6.33 -2.65
N THR A 272 -16.70 6.20 -3.98
CA THR A 272 -17.19 4.97 -4.63
C THR A 272 -16.50 3.72 -4.11
N ASN A 273 -15.16 3.68 -4.09
CA ASN A 273 -14.39 2.49 -3.70
C ASN A 273 -13.96 2.48 -2.22
N GLY A 274 -14.16 3.60 -1.50
CA GLY A 274 -13.75 3.76 -0.11
C GLY A 274 -12.25 3.93 0.09
N VAL A 275 -11.89 4.63 1.17
CA VAL A 275 -10.53 4.68 1.72
C VAL A 275 -10.56 3.89 3.00
N LEU A 276 -9.77 2.81 3.07
CA LEU A 276 -9.75 1.94 4.24
C LEU A 276 -8.53 2.24 5.10
N VAL A 277 -8.69 2.14 6.41
CA VAL A 277 -7.60 2.34 7.38
C VAL A 277 -7.62 1.21 8.40
N MET A 278 -6.44 0.71 8.74
CA MET A 278 -6.24 -0.23 9.85
C MET A 278 -5.15 0.31 10.76
N HIS A 279 -5.47 0.51 12.03
CA HIS A 279 -4.48 0.78 13.06
C HIS A 279 -3.98 -0.54 13.65
N PRO A 280 -2.67 -0.72 13.87
CA PRO A 280 -2.19 -1.90 14.60
C PRO A 280 -2.82 -1.93 16.00
N ALA A 281 -3.14 -3.12 16.48
CA ALA A 281 -3.48 -3.32 17.89
C ALA A 281 -2.18 -3.31 18.69
N GLY A 282 -2.00 -2.28 19.54
CA GLY A 282 -0.77 -2.06 20.31
C GLY A 282 0.27 -1.20 19.59
N GLU A 283 1.47 -1.11 20.16
CA GLU A 283 2.57 -0.36 19.55
C GLU A 283 3.17 -1.10 18.35
N PHE A 284 3.29 -0.42 17.20
CA PHE A 284 3.73 -1.06 15.97
C PHE A 284 5.11 -1.74 16.04
N VAL A 285 6.08 -1.17 16.74
CA VAL A 285 7.45 -1.72 16.87
C VAL A 285 7.59 -2.60 18.13
N GLY A 286 6.57 -2.65 18.98
CA GLY A 286 6.55 -3.44 20.22
C GLY A 286 6.13 -4.88 19.95
N GLU A 287 4.82 -5.12 19.93
CA GLU A 287 4.17 -6.37 19.54
C GLU A 287 2.92 -6.05 18.71
N PRO A 288 3.07 -5.73 17.42
CA PRO A 288 1.93 -5.37 16.59
C PRO A 288 1.04 -6.59 16.39
N ALA A 289 -0.20 -6.52 16.86
CA ALA A 289 -1.26 -7.41 16.40
C ALA A 289 -2.04 -6.71 15.27
N PRO A 290 -2.61 -7.46 14.31
CA PRO A 290 -3.44 -6.88 13.27
C PRO A 290 -4.67 -6.21 13.91
N GLY A 291 -4.97 -4.98 13.48
CA GLY A 291 -6.22 -4.32 13.86
C GLY A 291 -7.36 -4.67 12.92
N VAL A 292 -8.45 -3.91 13.06
CA VAL A 292 -9.64 -4.04 12.22
C VAL A 292 -9.61 -2.98 11.12
N TRP A 293 -9.85 -3.37 9.88
CA TRP A 293 -10.03 -2.43 8.78
C TRP A 293 -11.34 -1.66 8.95
N ARG A 294 -11.25 -0.33 8.82
CA ARG A 294 -12.36 0.61 8.84
C ARG A 294 -12.41 1.39 7.56
N GLU A 295 -13.59 1.90 7.22
CA GLU A 295 -13.76 2.84 6.13
C GLU A 295 -13.85 4.27 6.67
N ILE A 296 -13.09 5.18 6.08
CA ILE A 296 -13.06 6.59 6.46
C ILE A 296 -13.99 7.38 5.53
N SER A 297 -14.84 8.23 6.09
CA SER A 297 -15.71 9.09 5.31
C SER A 297 -15.02 10.35 4.80
N VAL A 298 -15.71 11.09 3.93
CA VAL A 298 -15.21 12.36 3.39
C VAL A 298 -15.09 13.44 4.48
N CYS A 299 -15.91 13.37 5.53
CA CYS A 299 -15.80 14.23 6.72
C CYS A 299 -14.95 13.62 7.85
N GLY A 300 -14.35 12.44 7.65
CA GLY A 300 -13.40 11.84 8.59
C GLY A 300 -14.03 11.00 9.70
N ASN A 301 -15.31 10.64 9.58
CA ASN A 301 -15.97 9.68 10.47
C ASN A 301 -15.52 8.25 10.14
N VAL A 302 -15.52 7.38 11.15
CA VAL A 302 -15.05 6.00 11.05
C VAL A 302 -16.23 5.03 10.97
N TYR A 303 -16.22 4.18 9.95
CA TYR A 303 -17.26 3.17 9.71
C TYR A 303 -16.68 1.77 9.65
N ALA A 304 -17.46 0.78 10.05
CA ALA A 304 -17.19 -0.61 9.68
C ALA A 304 -17.19 -0.75 8.15
N LEU A 305 -16.55 -1.81 7.66
CA LEU A 305 -16.54 -2.11 6.22
C LEU A 305 -17.97 -2.31 5.69
N ARG A 306 -18.15 -1.99 4.42
CA ARG A 306 -19.31 -2.42 3.65
C ARG A 306 -19.29 -3.94 3.48
N GLU A 307 -20.44 -4.51 3.11
CA GLU A 307 -20.54 -5.94 2.81
C GLU A 307 -19.59 -6.37 1.69
N THR A 308 -19.49 -5.56 0.64
CA THR A 308 -18.48 -5.68 -0.42
C THR A 308 -17.91 -4.31 -0.75
N ARG A 309 -16.66 -4.28 -1.17
CA ARG A 309 -16.02 -3.06 -1.67
C ARG A 309 -16.87 -2.46 -2.78
N SER A 310 -17.05 -1.15 -2.72
CA SER A 310 -17.86 -0.38 -3.67
C SER A 310 -19.38 -0.59 -3.60
N ALA A 311 -19.88 -1.37 -2.63
CA ALA A 311 -21.32 -1.44 -2.34
C ALA A 311 -21.89 -0.08 -1.97
N GLN A 312 -23.15 0.19 -2.31
CA GLN A 312 -23.79 1.48 -2.00
C GLN A 312 -24.13 1.64 -0.51
N GLN A 313 -24.31 0.52 0.19
CA GLN A 313 -24.66 0.53 1.60
C GLN A 313 -23.40 0.77 2.45
N ARG A 314 -23.44 1.83 3.26
CA ARG A 314 -22.38 2.11 4.26
C ARG A 314 -22.40 1.06 5.38
N GLY A 315 -21.24 0.81 5.97
CA GLY A 315 -21.15 0.06 7.23
C GLY A 315 -21.70 0.86 8.42
N LYS A 316 -21.66 0.25 9.61
CA LYS A 316 -22.09 0.86 10.87
C LYS A 316 -21.07 1.91 11.33
N LEU A 317 -21.55 3.05 11.86
CA LEU A 317 -20.70 4.06 12.51
C LEU A 317 -19.98 3.45 13.73
N VAL A 318 -18.70 3.79 13.89
CA VAL A 318 -17.85 3.35 15.00
C VAL A 318 -17.40 4.58 15.78
N GLU A 319 -18.18 4.98 16.78
CA GLU A 319 -18.01 6.25 17.50
C GLU A 319 -16.78 6.27 18.42
N ASN A 320 -16.29 5.11 18.83
CA ASN A 320 -15.15 4.96 19.74
C ASN A 320 -13.79 4.88 19.02
N GLU A 321 -13.76 5.00 17.69
CA GLU A 321 -12.53 5.03 16.89
C GLU A 321 -12.37 6.39 16.20
N SER A 322 -11.13 6.73 15.84
CA SER A 322 -10.79 8.05 15.29
C SER A 322 -10.04 7.91 13.98
N ASN A 323 -10.15 8.92 13.11
CA ASN A 323 -9.34 9.04 11.90
C ASN A 323 -7.90 9.54 12.14
N ALA A 324 -7.45 9.62 13.40
CA ALA A 324 -6.07 9.96 13.75
C ALA A 324 -5.11 8.83 13.34
N LEU A 325 -4.14 9.15 12.50
CA LEU A 325 -3.12 8.20 12.08
C LEU A 325 -2.10 7.96 13.20
N GLN A 326 -2.05 6.71 13.64
CA GLN A 326 -1.11 6.19 14.63
C GLN A 326 0.12 5.58 13.93
N ASP A 327 1.25 5.49 14.63
CA ASP A 327 2.42 4.82 14.09
C ASP A 327 2.07 3.40 13.62
N GLY A 328 2.38 3.07 12.36
CA GLY A 328 2.03 1.77 11.81
C GLY A 328 0.67 1.67 11.13
N SER A 329 -0.11 2.75 11.06
CA SER A 329 -1.42 2.73 10.39
C SER A 329 -1.27 2.36 8.92
N LEU A 330 -2.08 1.42 8.45
CA LEU A 330 -2.20 1.07 7.04
C LEU A 330 -3.37 1.82 6.40
N ILE A 331 -3.18 2.26 5.18
CA ILE A 331 -4.17 3.01 4.40
C ILE A 331 -4.31 2.32 3.04
N ASP A 332 -5.48 1.76 2.75
CA ASP A 332 -5.76 1.16 1.45
C ASP A 332 -6.55 2.11 0.55
N LEU A 333 -5.99 2.37 -0.64
CA LEU A 333 -6.54 3.29 -1.65
C LEU A 333 -7.19 2.58 -2.84
N CYS A 334 -7.57 1.31 -2.67
CA CYS A 334 -8.13 0.46 -3.72
C CYS A 334 -7.15 0.30 -4.89
N GLY A 335 -6.08 -0.47 -4.66
CA GLY A 335 -5.05 -0.75 -5.67
C GLY A 335 -3.63 -0.53 -5.15
N ALA A 336 -3.48 0.25 -4.09
CA ALA A 336 -2.22 0.37 -3.35
C ALA A 336 -2.50 0.54 -1.86
N THR A 337 -1.62 -0.04 -1.04
CA THR A 337 -1.64 0.13 0.42
C THR A 337 -0.43 0.95 0.84
N LEU A 338 -0.68 1.96 1.69
CA LEU A 338 0.33 2.82 2.27
C LEU A 338 0.50 2.48 3.75
N LEU A 339 1.72 2.65 4.25
CA LEU A 339 2.06 2.63 5.67
C LEU A 339 2.36 4.06 6.13
N TRP A 340 1.72 4.47 7.22
CA TRP A 340 2.05 5.70 7.93
C TRP A 340 3.06 5.43 9.04
N ARG A 341 4.13 6.21 9.06
CA ARG A 341 5.15 6.21 10.12
C ARG A 341 5.22 7.58 10.77
N THR A 342 5.08 7.61 12.09
CA THR A 342 5.28 8.82 12.88
C THR A 342 6.78 9.11 13.03
N PRO A 343 7.18 10.36 13.36
CA PRO A 343 8.57 10.67 13.66
C PRO A 343 9.15 9.80 14.79
N GLY A 344 8.33 9.47 15.80
CA GLY A 344 8.71 8.57 16.88
C GLY A 344 8.98 7.14 16.41
N GLY A 345 8.11 6.59 15.55
CA GLY A 345 8.31 5.26 14.97
C GLY A 345 9.50 5.18 14.04
N LEU A 346 9.75 6.20 13.22
CA LEU A 346 10.90 6.26 12.31
C LEU A 346 12.25 6.25 13.04
N ARG A 347 12.32 6.76 14.28
CA ARG A 347 13.54 6.68 15.09
C ARG A 347 13.87 5.28 15.57
N ARG A 348 12.91 4.34 15.53
CA ARG A 348 13.08 2.94 15.93
C ARG A 348 13.19 1.98 14.74
N THR A 349 13.32 2.51 13.52
CA THR A 349 13.48 1.68 12.32
C THR A 349 14.94 1.69 11.88
N PRO A 350 15.47 0.57 11.36
CA PRO A 350 16.82 0.51 10.86
C PRO A 350 17.02 1.50 9.70
N THR A 351 18.13 2.21 9.75
CA THR A 351 18.60 3.06 8.66
C THR A 351 19.16 2.21 7.51
N LEU A 352 19.24 2.78 6.30
CA LEU A 352 19.89 2.12 5.16
C LEU A 352 21.34 1.71 5.48
N LYS A 353 22.05 2.49 6.29
CA LYS A 353 23.42 2.19 6.74
C LYS A 353 23.45 0.95 7.63
N GLN A 354 22.52 0.81 8.57
CA GLN A 354 22.41 -0.38 9.41
C GLN A 354 22.04 -1.62 8.59
N LEU A 355 21.07 -1.51 7.66
CA LEU A 355 20.73 -2.62 6.75
C LEU A 355 21.92 -3.07 5.91
N GLU A 356 22.73 -2.13 5.45
CA GLU A 356 23.96 -2.42 4.71
C GLU A 356 25.04 -3.07 5.60
N SER A 357 25.14 -2.69 6.88
CA SER A 357 26.02 -3.37 7.87
C SER A 357 25.60 -4.82 8.07
N LEU A 358 24.31 -5.08 8.30
CA LEU A 358 23.77 -6.44 8.46
C LEU A 358 24.04 -7.31 7.22
N ARG A 359 23.95 -6.73 6.02
CA ARG A 359 24.34 -7.41 4.78
C ARG A 359 25.82 -7.77 4.76
N GLN A 360 26.69 -6.85 5.14
CA GLN A 360 28.14 -7.07 5.18
C GLN A 360 28.51 -8.15 6.18
N GLU A 361 27.88 -8.16 7.36
CA GLU A 361 28.04 -9.22 8.38
C GLU A 361 27.62 -10.59 7.86
N LEU A 362 26.46 -10.70 7.19
CA LEU A 362 26.03 -11.95 6.53
C LEU A 362 27.06 -12.46 5.52
N ASN A 363 27.62 -11.57 4.71
CA ASN A 363 28.61 -11.94 3.70
C ASN A 363 29.97 -12.28 4.33
N ALA A 364 30.33 -11.62 5.44
CA ALA A 364 31.56 -11.89 6.20
C ALA A 364 31.53 -13.27 6.87
N ALA A 365 30.33 -13.81 7.18
CA ALA A 365 30.16 -15.19 7.62
C ALA A 365 30.47 -16.24 6.53
N ARG A 366 30.71 -15.81 5.28
CA ARG A 366 31.08 -16.65 4.14
C ARG A 366 30.18 -17.89 3.99
N PRO A 367 28.85 -17.72 3.82
CA PRO A 367 27.94 -18.84 3.64
C PRO A 367 28.33 -19.67 2.40
N GLN A 368 28.31 -20.99 2.52
CA GLN A 368 28.72 -21.90 1.44
C GLN A 368 27.51 -22.52 0.74
N CYS A 369 27.62 -22.68 -0.58
CA CYS A 369 26.70 -23.53 -1.34
C CYS A 369 27.02 -25.01 -1.03
N PRO A 370 26.07 -25.80 -0.48
CA PRO A 370 26.35 -27.18 -0.07
C PRO A 370 26.81 -28.10 -1.21
N VAL A 371 26.39 -27.80 -2.44
CA VAL A 371 26.68 -28.64 -3.62
C VAL A 371 27.66 -27.98 -4.58
N GLY A 372 27.62 -26.64 -4.68
CA GLY A 372 28.50 -25.89 -5.58
C GLY A 372 29.87 -25.57 -4.98
N PHE A 373 30.05 -25.76 -3.67
CA PHE A 373 31.27 -25.44 -2.91
C PHE A 373 31.80 -24.01 -3.13
N ASN A 374 30.91 -23.09 -3.50
CA ASN A 374 31.22 -21.69 -3.71
C ASN A 374 30.63 -20.85 -2.58
N THR A 375 31.37 -19.82 -2.19
CA THR A 375 30.88 -18.84 -1.21
C THR A 375 29.77 -17.99 -1.84
N LEU A 376 28.65 -17.89 -1.15
CA LEU A 376 27.49 -17.09 -1.51
C LEU A 376 27.63 -15.68 -0.95
N ALA A 377 27.03 -14.70 -1.62
CA ALA A 377 27.03 -13.33 -1.18
C ALA A 377 25.76 -12.60 -1.62
N PHE A 378 25.13 -11.87 -0.71
CA PHE A 378 24.04 -10.96 -1.04
C PHE A 378 24.55 -9.76 -1.83
N PRO A 379 23.89 -9.38 -2.94
CA PRO A 379 24.24 -8.19 -3.70
C PRO A 379 24.00 -6.92 -2.87
N ALA A 380 24.66 -5.82 -3.25
CA ALA A 380 24.45 -4.53 -2.59
C ALA A 380 22.98 -4.08 -2.70
N LEU A 381 22.44 -3.39 -1.69
CA LEU A 381 21.03 -2.97 -1.65
C LEU A 381 20.63 -2.03 -2.80
N ALA A 382 21.60 -1.44 -3.50
CA ALA A 382 21.39 -0.63 -4.71
C ALA A 382 21.11 -1.48 -5.97
N GLN A 383 21.54 -2.74 -6.00
CA GLN A 383 21.38 -3.67 -7.13
C GLN A 383 20.12 -4.53 -6.92
N ARG A 384 18.97 -4.02 -7.38
CA ARG A 384 17.64 -4.54 -6.98
C ARG A 384 16.94 -5.45 -8.00
N GLN A 385 17.51 -5.66 -9.19
CA GLN A 385 16.77 -6.23 -10.32
C GLN A 385 17.49 -7.36 -11.06
N THR A 386 18.80 -7.51 -10.86
CA THR A 386 19.61 -8.52 -11.55
C THR A 386 20.11 -9.55 -10.55
N VAL A 387 19.81 -10.82 -10.80
CA VAL A 387 20.33 -11.92 -9.97
C VAL A 387 21.82 -12.05 -10.21
N ASP A 388 22.61 -11.97 -9.14
CA ASP A 388 24.05 -12.22 -9.20
C ASP A 388 24.37 -13.73 -9.20
N LYS A 389 25.48 -14.13 -9.82
CA LYS A 389 25.92 -15.54 -9.87
C LYS A 389 26.13 -16.14 -8.48
N LYS A 390 26.60 -15.36 -7.51
CA LYS A 390 26.86 -15.79 -6.13
C LYS A 390 25.67 -15.54 -5.20
N GLN A 391 24.56 -15.03 -5.72
CA GLN A 391 23.40 -14.71 -4.90
C GLN A 391 22.85 -15.98 -4.23
N PRO A 392 22.49 -15.92 -2.94
CA PRO A 392 21.79 -17.00 -2.27
C PRO A 392 20.41 -17.26 -2.86
N TRP A 393 20.04 -18.53 -2.96
CA TRP A 393 18.73 -19.03 -3.33
C TRP A 393 18.22 -19.97 -2.25
N VAL A 394 16.90 -20.04 -2.04
CA VAL A 394 16.30 -20.85 -0.98
C VAL A 394 15.31 -21.85 -1.54
N TYR A 395 15.32 -23.05 -0.95
CA TYR A 395 14.21 -23.98 -1.03
C TYR A 395 13.13 -23.57 -0.02
N VAL A 396 12.10 -22.88 -0.49
CA VAL A 396 11.13 -22.17 0.36
C VAL A 396 10.43 -23.09 1.38
N ASN A 397 10.19 -24.34 1.02
CA ASN A 397 9.49 -25.29 1.90
C ASN A 397 10.37 -25.87 3.04
N CYS A 398 11.70 -25.67 3.03
CA CYS A 398 12.59 -26.19 4.07
C CYS A 398 13.65 -25.18 4.57
N GLY A 399 13.79 -24.02 3.95
CA GLY A 399 14.72 -22.98 4.39
C GLY A 399 16.18 -23.21 4.02
N HIS A 400 16.54 -24.36 3.44
CA HIS A 400 17.92 -24.63 3.02
C HIS A 400 18.35 -23.67 1.90
N VAL A 401 19.49 -23.01 2.13
CA VAL A 401 20.06 -22.02 1.22
C VAL A 401 21.17 -22.64 0.37
N HIS A 402 21.14 -22.35 -0.94
CA HIS A 402 22.06 -22.84 -1.95
C HIS A 402 22.45 -21.69 -2.91
N GLY A 403 23.44 -21.91 -3.76
CA GLY A 403 23.66 -21.08 -4.95
C GLY A 403 22.77 -21.54 -6.11
N TYR A 404 22.51 -20.66 -7.08
CA TYR A 404 21.69 -21.01 -8.25
C TYR A 404 22.16 -22.30 -8.94
N HIS A 405 21.20 -23.13 -9.33
CA HIS A 405 21.44 -24.29 -10.16
C HIS A 405 20.21 -24.58 -11.03
N ASN A 406 20.39 -25.41 -12.06
CA ASN A 406 19.37 -25.74 -13.06
C ASN A 406 19.00 -27.24 -13.10
N TRP A 407 19.30 -28.00 -12.04
CA TRP A 407 18.94 -29.41 -11.91
C TRP A 407 17.88 -29.63 -10.83
N GLY A 408 17.44 -30.88 -10.63
CA GLY A 408 16.49 -31.25 -9.58
C GLY A 408 15.02 -30.87 -9.88
N PHE A 409 14.69 -30.61 -11.15
CA PHE A 409 13.31 -30.40 -11.60
C PHE A 409 12.53 -31.71 -11.53
N ARG A 410 11.37 -31.68 -10.86
CA ARG A 410 10.41 -32.79 -10.93
C ARG A 410 9.40 -32.49 -12.03
N ARG A 411 9.52 -33.18 -13.17
CA ARG A 411 8.54 -33.06 -14.26
C ARG A 411 7.31 -33.89 -13.89
N GLU A 412 6.16 -33.24 -13.76
CA GLU A 412 4.90 -33.94 -13.51
C GLU A 412 4.58 -34.82 -14.73
N ARG A 413 4.52 -36.15 -14.53
CA ARG A 413 4.10 -37.10 -15.58
C ARG A 413 2.59 -36.91 -15.81
N GLY A 414 2.20 -36.00 -16.71
CA GLY A 414 0.79 -35.87 -17.13
C GLY A 414 0.38 -34.59 -17.86
N ALA A 415 1.08 -33.47 -17.74
CA ALA A 415 0.63 -32.20 -18.33
C ALA A 415 1.19 -31.97 -19.74
N ALA A 416 0.61 -32.64 -20.74
CA ALA A 416 0.69 -32.20 -22.12
C ALA A 416 -0.44 -31.20 -22.39
N GLY A 417 -0.13 -29.89 -22.41
CA GLY A 417 -1.01 -28.86 -22.96
C GLY A 417 -1.12 -27.58 -22.12
N GLY A 418 -0.72 -26.44 -22.70
CA GLY A 418 -1.09 -25.10 -22.26
C GLY A 418 -0.11 -24.43 -21.29
N GLY A 419 0.82 -23.64 -21.83
CA GLY A 419 1.83 -22.90 -21.08
C GLY A 419 1.24 -21.89 -20.11
N SER A 420 1.47 -22.14 -18.82
CA SER A 420 1.40 -21.17 -17.73
C SER A 420 2.64 -21.38 -16.86
N LEU A 421 3.39 -20.29 -16.62
CA LEU A 421 4.65 -20.26 -15.85
C LEU A 421 4.48 -20.71 -14.38
N ALA A 422 3.26 -21.00 -13.92
CA ALA A 422 2.98 -21.52 -12.59
C ALA A 422 3.38 -23.00 -12.39
N THR A 423 3.70 -23.75 -13.46
CA THR A 423 4.04 -25.18 -13.39
C THR A 423 5.52 -25.50 -13.64
N MET A 424 6.39 -24.49 -13.75
CA MET A 424 7.84 -24.65 -13.78
C MET A 424 8.47 -24.00 -12.54
N GLY A 425 8.73 -24.75 -11.47
CA GLY A 425 9.41 -24.11 -10.33
C GLY A 425 9.65 -24.95 -9.08
N GLU A 426 8.98 -26.08 -8.93
CA GLU A 426 9.26 -26.97 -7.80
C GLU A 426 10.53 -27.78 -8.02
N ARG A 427 11.38 -27.77 -7.00
CA ARG A 427 12.65 -28.50 -7.00
C ARG A 427 12.78 -29.30 -5.72
N GLU A 428 13.45 -30.44 -5.86
CA GLU A 428 13.81 -31.27 -4.72
C GLU A 428 15.04 -30.68 -4.01
N CYS A 429 14.94 -30.44 -2.71
CA CYS A 429 16.06 -30.00 -1.88
C CYS A 429 17.10 -31.14 -1.78
N PRO A 430 18.37 -30.92 -2.13
CA PRO A 430 19.41 -31.95 -2.09
C PRO A 430 19.73 -32.42 -0.68
N MET A 431 19.50 -31.55 0.31
CA MET A 431 19.81 -31.80 1.71
C MET A 431 18.74 -32.66 2.41
N CYS A 432 17.46 -32.37 2.16
CA CYS A 432 16.36 -32.97 2.92
C CYS A 432 15.25 -33.59 2.05
N ARG A 433 15.43 -33.61 0.73
CA ARG A 433 14.49 -34.19 -0.25
C ARG A 433 13.10 -33.56 -0.30
N ARG A 434 12.85 -32.48 0.47
CA ARG A 434 11.58 -31.75 0.41
C ARG A 434 11.46 -31.01 -0.92
N VAL A 435 10.32 -31.17 -1.58
CA VAL A 435 10.00 -30.52 -2.85
C VAL A 435 9.32 -29.17 -2.56
N GLY A 436 9.68 -28.13 -3.31
CA GLY A 436 9.03 -26.83 -3.22
C GLY A 436 9.65 -25.78 -4.11
N PRO A 437 9.12 -24.54 -4.07
CA PRO A 437 9.66 -23.42 -4.84
C PRO A 437 11.15 -23.18 -4.51
N TYR A 438 11.93 -22.90 -5.55
CA TYR A 438 13.33 -22.52 -5.45
C TYR A 438 13.54 -21.12 -6.02
N VAL A 439 13.84 -20.15 -5.15
CA VAL A 439 13.80 -18.71 -5.49
C VAL A 439 15.05 -17.98 -5.02
N PRO A 440 15.47 -16.89 -5.69
CA PRO A 440 16.55 -16.04 -5.21
C PRO A 440 16.14 -15.30 -3.92
N LEU A 441 17.10 -15.08 -3.03
CA LEU A 441 16.90 -14.30 -1.81
C LEU A 441 17.25 -12.83 -2.01
N TRP A 442 16.41 -11.93 -1.48
CA TRP A 442 16.57 -10.48 -1.57
C TRP A 442 16.41 -9.83 -0.21
N LEU A 443 17.34 -8.98 0.22
CA LEU A 443 17.16 -8.24 1.49
C LEU A 443 16.05 -7.20 1.36
N GLY A 444 15.27 -7.03 2.43
CA GLY A 444 14.36 -5.89 2.58
C GLY A 444 15.15 -4.59 2.75
N CYS A 445 14.94 -3.63 1.86
CA CYS A 445 15.66 -2.36 1.79
C CYS A 445 14.89 -1.19 2.42
N GLU A 446 13.56 -1.30 2.54
CA GLU A 446 12.74 -0.24 3.13
C GLU A 446 12.70 -0.39 4.65
N GLY A 447 13.56 0.37 5.35
CA GLY A 447 13.66 0.37 6.81
C GLY A 447 12.33 0.67 7.52
N GLY A 448 11.45 1.48 6.91
CA GLY A 448 10.15 1.79 7.49
C GLY A 448 9.20 0.60 7.65
N LEU A 449 9.50 -0.54 7.02
CA LEU A 449 8.73 -1.78 7.13
C LEU A 449 9.23 -2.72 8.23
N TYR A 450 10.38 -2.45 8.84
CA TYR A 450 10.96 -3.29 9.87
C TYR A 450 10.34 -3.04 11.25
N LEU A 451 10.25 -4.11 12.04
CA LEU A 451 9.72 -4.09 13.42
C LEU A 451 10.82 -4.17 14.49
N ASP A 452 12.07 -4.32 14.06
CA ASP A 452 13.29 -4.31 14.88
C ASP A 452 14.52 -4.11 13.99
N GLU A 453 15.71 -4.13 14.60
CA GLU A 453 17.01 -4.07 13.94
C GLU A 453 17.74 -5.42 13.98
N ALA A 454 17.01 -6.53 14.17
CA ALA A 454 17.60 -7.85 14.36
C ALA A 454 18.15 -8.45 13.05
N PRO A 455 19.08 -9.43 13.13
CA PRO A 455 19.68 -10.02 11.94
C PRO A 455 18.65 -10.66 10.97
N PRO A 456 18.88 -10.54 9.65
CA PRO A 456 17.99 -11.06 8.61
C PRO A 456 18.09 -12.59 8.47
N THR A 457 17.36 -13.30 9.33
CA THR A 457 17.42 -14.76 9.48
C THR A 457 16.26 -15.50 8.81
N HIS A 458 15.24 -14.79 8.35
CA HIS A 458 14.00 -15.36 7.81
C HIS A 458 13.63 -14.74 6.47
N ALA A 459 12.85 -15.48 5.67
CA ALA A 459 12.35 -15.01 4.39
C ALA A 459 10.84 -15.20 4.24
N PHE A 460 10.17 -14.23 3.59
CA PHE A 460 8.78 -14.36 3.17
C PHE A 460 8.61 -15.43 2.09
N CYS A 461 7.56 -16.22 2.21
CA CYS A 461 7.20 -17.27 1.27
C CYS A 461 6.04 -16.79 0.38
N PRO A 462 6.11 -16.94 -0.96
CA PRO A 462 7.14 -17.63 -1.73
C PRO A 462 8.24 -16.71 -2.28
N CYS A 463 8.20 -15.40 -2.00
CA CYS A 463 8.99 -14.42 -2.77
C CYS A 463 10.49 -14.34 -2.40
N GLY A 464 10.92 -14.91 -1.28
CA GLY A 464 12.34 -14.90 -0.87
C GLY A 464 12.85 -13.56 -0.35
N HIS A 465 11.97 -12.61 0.00
CA HIS A 465 12.40 -11.38 0.67
C HIS A 465 12.82 -11.67 2.12
N VAL A 466 14.04 -11.27 2.47
CA VAL A 466 14.71 -11.60 3.73
C VAL A 466 14.70 -10.41 4.68
N CYS A 467 14.31 -10.65 5.92
CA CYS A 467 14.40 -9.71 7.03
C CYS A 467 14.42 -10.47 8.38
N SER A 468 14.25 -9.76 9.49
CA SER A 468 14.25 -10.36 10.82
C SER A 468 13.04 -11.25 11.06
N GLU A 469 13.18 -12.17 12.02
CA GLU A 469 12.10 -13.06 12.47
C GLU A 469 10.85 -12.29 12.90
N LYS A 470 11.05 -11.24 13.70
CA LYS A 470 9.95 -10.40 14.19
C LYS A 470 9.20 -9.74 13.04
N THR A 471 9.93 -9.23 12.05
CA THR A 471 9.34 -8.56 10.89
C THR A 471 8.52 -9.53 10.04
N VAL A 472 9.02 -10.74 9.75
CA VAL A 472 8.23 -11.74 9.00
C VAL A 472 7.00 -12.22 9.77
N ARG A 473 7.12 -12.41 11.09
CA ARG A 473 6.01 -12.83 11.96
C ARG A 473 4.92 -11.76 12.06
N GLY A 474 5.30 -10.50 12.18
CA GLY A 474 4.33 -9.40 12.25
C GLY A 474 3.55 -9.25 10.95
N TRP A 475 4.25 -9.15 9.81
CA TRP A 475 3.58 -8.94 8.52
C TRP A 475 2.80 -10.14 7.99
N SER A 476 3.18 -11.37 8.36
CA SER A 476 2.40 -12.56 7.98
C SER A 476 1.04 -12.64 8.66
N GLN A 477 0.87 -11.95 9.78
CA GLN A 477 -0.41 -11.86 10.50
C GLN A 477 -1.27 -10.69 10.03
N VAL A 478 -0.76 -9.80 9.16
CA VAL A 478 -1.47 -8.60 8.75
C VAL A 478 -2.28 -8.87 7.47
N PRO A 479 -3.61 -8.96 7.55
CA PRO A 479 -4.47 -9.12 6.38
C PRO A 479 -4.51 -7.82 5.58
N LEU A 480 -4.14 -7.86 4.30
CA LEU A 480 -4.31 -6.73 3.37
C LEU A 480 -5.56 -6.93 2.49
N PRO A 481 -6.30 -5.87 2.14
CA PRO A 481 -7.45 -5.97 1.25
C PRO A 481 -7.09 -6.61 -0.09
N HIS A 482 -7.88 -7.59 -0.52
CA HIS A 482 -7.73 -8.30 -1.79
C HIS A 482 -9.08 -8.38 -2.53
N GLY A 483 -9.12 -7.82 -3.73
CA GLY A 483 -10.35 -7.76 -4.51
C GLY A 483 -11.45 -6.98 -3.77
N THR A 484 -12.68 -7.53 -3.78
CA THR A 484 -13.86 -6.82 -3.23
C THR A 484 -14.25 -7.24 -1.82
N HIS A 485 -13.78 -8.38 -1.31
CA HIS A 485 -14.24 -8.93 -0.02
C HIS A 485 -13.22 -9.84 0.66
N ALA A 486 -12.07 -10.10 0.03
CA ALA A 486 -11.06 -10.99 0.59
C ALA A 486 -9.96 -10.17 1.27
N PHE A 487 -9.26 -10.84 2.17
CA PHE A 487 -8.09 -10.29 2.84
C PHE A 487 -7.00 -11.35 2.84
N HIS A 488 -5.78 -10.96 2.49
CA HIS A 488 -4.66 -11.88 2.41
C HIS A 488 -3.38 -11.19 2.87
N ALA A 489 -2.55 -11.90 3.63
CA ALA A 489 -1.25 -11.36 4.02
C ALA A 489 -0.31 -11.31 2.81
N ALA A 490 0.48 -10.25 2.68
CA ALA A 490 1.43 -10.10 1.59
C ALA A 490 2.81 -9.72 2.13
N CYS A 491 3.86 -10.05 1.37
CA CYS A 491 5.17 -9.51 1.61
C CYS A 491 5.12 -7.98 1.47
N PRO A 492 5.44 -7.19 2.52
CA PRO A 492 5.35 -5.73 2.46
C PRO A 492 6.38 -5.11 1.52
N PHE A 493 7.44 -5.86 1.17
CA PHE A 493 8.51 -5.42 0.28
C PHE A 493 8.14 -5.53 -1.20
N CYS A 494 7.40 -6.56 -1.63
CA CYS A 494 7.08 -6.77 -3.06
C CYS A 494 5.59 -6.98 -3.39
N GLY A 495 4.73 -7.03 -2.39
CA GLY A 495 3.29 -7.21 -2.56
C GLY A 495 2.88 -8.64 -2.98
N THR A 496 3.81 -9.59 -3.00
CA THR A 496 3.50 -10.99 -3.28
C THR A 496 2.69 -11.58 -2.12
N TRP A 497 1.55 -12.19 -2.45
CA TRP A 497 0.71 -12.91 -1.51
C TRP A 497 1.48 -14.03 -0.81
N LEU A 498 1.37 -14.08 0.51
CA LEU A 498 2.08 -15.08 1.29
C LEU A 498 1.40 -16.44 1.17
N THR A 499 2.20 -17.51 1.12
CA THR A 499 1.71 -18.88 1.00
C THR A 499 2.33 -19.80 2.05
N GLY A 500 1.72 -20.97 2.26
CA GLY A 500 2.10 -21.90 3.31
C GLY A 500 1.46 -21.57 4.66
N GLU A 501 1.74 -22.38 5.67
CA GLU A 501 1.11 -22.29 6.99
C GLU A 501 1.46 -20.98 7.71
N GLN A 502 2.73 -20.55 7.62
CA GLN A 502 3.22 -19.36 8.31
C GLN A 502 3.42 -18.15 7.39
N GLY A 503 3.49 -18.34 6.07
CA GLY A 503 3.83 -17.26 5.13
C GLY A 503 5.31 -16.83 5.13
N TYR A 504 6.15 -17.47 5.95
CA TYR A 504 7.59 -17.24 6.02
C TYR A 504 8.35 -18.52 6.42
N ILE A 505 9.67 -18.51 6.28
CA ILE A 505 10.56 -19.63 6.62
C ILE A 505 11.87 -19.13 7.24
N LYS A 506 12.42 -19.89 8.20
CA LYS A 506 13.77 -19.67 8.74
C LYS A 506 14.82 -20.12 7.72
N LEU A 507 15.83 -19.29 7.47
CA LEU A 507 16.92 -19.62 6.56
C LEU A 507 17.97 -20.50 7.24
N ILE A 508 18.45 -21.49 6.50
CA ILE A 508 19.47 -22.44 6.94
C ILE A 508 20.65 -22.33 5.97
N PHE A 509 21.64 -21.53 6.36
CA PHE A 509 22.91 -21.40 5.66
C PHE A 509 23.88 -22.50 6.10
N GLN A 510 24.75 -22.94 5.19
CA GLN A 510 25.92 -23.75 5.56
C GLN A 510 27.12 -22.84 5.81
N GLY A 511 27.86 -23.11 6.88
CA GLY A 511 29.12 -22.43 7.17
C GLY A 511 30.30 -23.04 6.40
N PRO A 512 31.50 -22.46 6.53
CA PRO A 512 32.74 -23.15 6.18
C PRO A 512 32.79 -24.51 6.89
N LEU A 513 33.28 -25.54 6.21
CA LEU A 513 33.72 -26.76 6.87
C LEU A 513 35.04 -26.41 7.58
N ASP A 514 35.09 -26.61 8.89
CA ASP A 514 36.32 -26.45 9.69
C ASP A 514 37.43 -27.40 9.23
#